data_AF-A0A961W8U7-F1
#
_entry.id   AF-A0A961W8U7-F1
#
_cell.length_a   1.000
_cell.length_b   1.000
_cell.length_c   1.000
_cell.angle_alpha   90.00
_cell.angle_beta   90.00
_cell.angle_gamma   90.00
#
_symmetry.space_group_name_H-M   'P 1'
#
loop_
_entity.id
_entity.type
_entity.pdbx_description
1 polymer ?
#
loop_
_entity_poly.entity_id
_entity_poly.type
_entity_poly.pdbx_seq_one_letter_code
_entity_poly.pdbx_strand_id
1 'polypeptide(L)' 'MDQTAPLSPTAGHLLTALGRANHVTEPFSYWLLENILPESVVDGIAALPFAPPAAPEFDGRR' A
#
# COMPACT_ATOMS: atom_id res chain seq x y z
N MET A 1 16.54 26.55 3.42
CA MET A 1 15.58 26.18 4.48
C MET A 1 15.09 24.79 4.15
N ASP A 2 15.69 23.78 4.75
CA ASP A 2 15.33 22.38 4.55
C ASP A 2 14.38 21.99 5.69
N GLN A 3 13.08 22.14 5.47
CA GLN A 3 12.06 21.68 6.42
C GLN A 3 11.66 20.26 6.02
N THR A 4 12.43 19.26 6.46
CA THR A 4 11.95 17.87 6.48
C THR A 4 11.04 17.74 7.70
N ALA A 5 9.73 17.96 7.50
CA ALA A 5 8.73 17.58 8.50
C ALA A 5 8.95 16.10 8.89
N PRO A 6 8.76 15.73 10.17
CA PRO A 6 8.90 14.34 10.59
C PRO A 6 7.96 13.46 9.76
N LEU A 7 8.52 12.41 9.14
CA LEU A 7 7.74 11.47 8.34
C LEU A 7 6.62 10.88 9.19
N SER A 8 5.42 10.85 8.63
CA SER A 8 4.31 10.13 9.27
C SER A 8 4.66 8.63 9.36
N PRO A 9 4.11 7.90 10.35
CA PRO A 9 4.34 6.45 10.47
C PRO A 9 4.02 5.67 9.19
N THR A 10 2.98 6.11 8.46
CA THR A 10 2.61 5.57 7.15
C THR A 10 3.68 5.83 6.09
N ALA A 11 4.22 7.06 6.01
CA ALA A 11 5.28 7.38 5.07
C ALA A 11 6.56 6.56 5.34
N GLY A 12 6.90 6.37 6.62
CA GLY A 12 8.02 5.49 7.02
C GLY A 12 7.83 4.03 6.59
N HIS A 13 6.61 3.48 6.75
CA HIS A 13 6.30 2.12 6.30
C HIS A 13 6.40 1.98 4.78
N LEU A 14 5.82 2.92 4.03
CA LEU A 14 5.88 2.91 2.56
C LEU A 14 7.33 2.96 2.05
N LEU A 15 8.16 3.86 2.59
CA LEU A 15 9.57 3.96 2.19
C LEU A 15 10.34 2.69 2.52
N THR A 16 10.07 2.08 3.68
CA THR A 16 10.66 0.79 4.05
C THR A 16 10.23 -0.32 3.09
N ALA A 17 8.95 -0.38 2.71
CA ALA A 17 8.42 -1.35 1.77
C ALA A 17 9.00 -1.16 0.35
N LEU A 18 9.18 0.09 -0.10
CA LEU A 18 9.83 0.40 -1.37
C LEU A 18 11.28 -0.08 -1.41
N GLY A 19 12.02 0.10 -0.31
CA GLY A 19 13.41 -0.41 -0.19
C GLY A 19 13.52 -1.94 -0.17
N ARG A 20 12.40 -2.65 0.06
CA ARG A 20 12.30 -4.11 0.09
C ARG A 20 11.44 -4.66 -1.06
N ALA A 21 11.08 -3.83 -2.03
CA ALA A 21 10.19 -4.22 -3.10
C ALA A 21 10.83 -5.35 -3.91
N ASN A 22 10.07 -6.41 -4.14
CA ASN A 22 10.51 -7.57 -4.91
C ASN A 22 10.17 -7.32 -6.39
N HIS A 23 11.20 -7.15 -7.22
CA HIS A 23 11.02 -7.07 -8.67
C HIS A 23 10.94 -8.49 -9.25
N VAL A 24 9.78 -8.83 -9.80
CA VAL A 24 9.56 -10.11 -10.47
C VAL A 24 9.39 -9.84 -11.96
N THR A 25 10.06 -10.65 -12.78
CA THR A 25 10.09 -10.45 -14.25
C THR A 25 9.26 -11.47 -15.02
N GLU A 26 8.76 -12.52 -14.36
CA GLU A 26 7.96 -13.58 -14.98
C GLU A 26 6.65 -13.82 -14.22
N PRO A 27 5.52 -14.11 -14.90
CA PRO A 27 5.35 -14.21 -16.36
C PRO A 27 5.33 -12.85 -17.10
N PHE A 28 5.37 -11.74 -16.36
CA PHE A 28 5.58 -10.37 -16.85
C PHE A 28 6.25 -9.56 -15.75
N SER A 29 6.74 -8.35 -16.08
CA SER A 29 7.47 -7.49 -15.14
C SER A 29 6.52 -6.77 -14.18
N TYR A 30 6.69 -6.96 -12.87
CA TYR A 30 5.96 -6.27 -11.82
C TYR A 30 6.78 -6.13 -10.53
N TRP A 31 6.39 -5.17 -9.69
CA TRP A 31 6.96 -4.99 -8.35
C TRP A 31 5.93 -5.44 -7.31
N LEU A 32 6.35 -6.35 -6.43
CA LEU A 32 5.57 -6.74 -5.27
C LEU A 32 6.07 -5.96 -4.06
N LEU A 33 5.17 -5.24 -3.40
CA LEU A 33 5.45 -4.58 -2.14
C LEU A 33 4.67 -5.29 -1.03
N GLU A 34 5.34 -5.55 0.07
CA GLU A 34 4.75 -6.18 1.25
C GLU A 34 4.77 -5.21 2.43
N ASN A 35 3.78 -5.31 3.31
CA ASN A 35 3.69 -4.52 4.55
C ASN A 35 3.72 -3.00 4.31
N ILE A 36 3.00 -2.52 3.29
CA ILE A 36 3.03 -1.11 2.85
C ILE A 36 2.39 -0.14 3.84
N LEU A 37 1.54 -0.64 4.73
CA LEU A 37 0.82 0.14 5.73
C LEU A 37 1.10 -0.43 7.14
N PRO A 38 1.10 0.43 8.18
CA PRO A 38 1.08 -0.03 9.57
C PRO A 38 -0.20 -0.85 9.85
N GLU A 39 -0.09 -1.89 10.68
CA GLU A 39 -1.21 -2.77 11.06
C GLU A 39 -2.42 -1.98 11.59
N SER A 40 -2.20 -1.00 12.48
CA SER A 40 -3.26 -0.12 12.99
C SER A 40 -4.06 0.62 11.91
N VAL A 41 -3.45 0.95 10.76
CA VAL A 41 -4.13 1.58 9.64
C VAL A 41 -4.97 0.55 8.89
N VAL A 42 -4.45 -0.67 8.71
CA VAL A 42 -5.18 -1.79 8.10
C VAL A 42 -6.42 -2.12 8.94
N ASP A 43 -6.27 -2.25 10.25
CA ASP A 43 -7.37 -2.50 11.17
C ASP A 43 -8.42 -1.39 11.12
N GLY A 44 -7.98 -0.14 11.08
CA GLY A 44 -8.86 1.01 10.96
C GLY A 44 -9.69 1.01 9.67
N ILE A 45 -9.07 0.62 8.54
CA ILE A 45 -9.77 0.45 7.26
C ILE A 45 -10.78 -0.70 7.33
N ALA A 46 -10.37 -1.84 7.90
CA ALA A 46 -11.23 -3.01 8.03
C ALA A 46 -12.44 -2.79 8.95
N ALA A 47 -12.30 -1.89 9.93
CA ALA A 47 -13.36 -1.51 10.87
C ALA A 47 -14.33 -0.44 10.33
N LEU A 48 -14.13 0.08 9.11
CA LEU A 48 -15.02 1.08 8.54
C LEU A 48 -16.45 0.52 8.41
N PRO A 49 -17.50 1.32 8.71
CA PRO A 49 -18.91 0.89 8.60
C PRO A 49 -19.41 0.90 7.15
N PHE A 50 -18.52 0.66 6.19
CA PHE A 50 -18.83 0.56 4.77
C PHE A 50 -18.63 -0.88 4.33
N ALA A 51 -19.69 -1.51 3.86
CA ALA A 51 -19.56 -2.82 3.23
C ALA A 51 -18.71 -2.68 1.96
N PRO A 52 -17.83 -3.65 1.66
CA PRO A 52 -17.19 -3.70 0.35
C PRO A 52 -18.25 -3.82 -0.74
N PRO A 53 -18.00 -3.31 -1.96
CA PRO A 53 -18.92 -3.46 -3.07
C PRO A 53 -19.28 -4.93 -3.29
N ALA A 54 -20.58 -5.24 -3.42
CA ALA A 54 -21.06 -6.62 -3.56
C ALA A 54 -20.61 -7.28 -4.88
N ALA A 55 -20.34 -6.47 -5.90
CA ALA A 55 -19.80 -6.90 -7.19
C ALA A 55 -18.61 -6.00 -7.52
N PRO A 56 -17.40 -6.33 -7.07
CA PRO A 56 -16.21 -5.61 -7.50
C PRO A 56 -16.01 -5.86 -9.00
N GLU A 57 -16.37 -4.89 -9.83
CA GLU A 57 -16.02 -4.90 -11.25
C GLU A 57 -14.56 -4.51 -11.39
N PHE A 58 -13.76 -5.46 -11.86
CA PHE A 58 -12.42 -5.20 -12.37
C PHE A 58 -12.53 -5.08 -13.89
N ASP A 59 -12.76 -3.87 -14.40
CA ASP A 59 -12.98 -3.62 -15.83
C ASP A 59 -11.70 -3.69 -16.68
N GLY A 60 -10.55 -3.96 -16.04
CA GLY A 60 -9.25 -4.09 -16.69
C GLY A 60 -8.76 -2.81 -17.36
N ARG A 61 -9.45 -1.68 -17.17
CA ARG A 61 -9.05 -0.37 -17.65
C ARG A 61 -8.41 0.39 -16.49
N ARG A 62 -7.28 1.01 -16.77
CA ARG A 62 -6.64 1.95 -15.84
C ARG A 62 -7.33 3.30 -15.93
#